data_AF-A0A235F5X8-F1
#
_entry.id   AF-A0A235F5X8-F1
#
_cell.length_a   1.000
_cell.length_b   1.000
_cell.length_c   1.000
_cell.angle_alpha   90.00
_cell.angle_beta   90.00
_cell.angle_gamma   90.00
#
_symmetry.space_group_name_H-M   'P 1'
#
loop_
_entity.id
_entity.type
_entity.pdbx_description
1 polymer ?
#
loop_
_entity_poly.entity_id
_entity_poly.type
_entity_poly.pdbx_seq_one_letter_code
_entity_poly.pdbx_strand_id
1 'polypeptide(L)'
;MTKDLVFLTLFIIVVVYNIVKNRNLLKELTILQLLGTGVSYLAAIMLAFVSIYYGGNWISGFVSNRFLEVTVQFVTICFTLMFCGYILPFLLKKMTNGVLPKS
;
A
#
# COMPACT_ATOMS: atom_id res chain seq x y z
N MET A 1 -5.90 24.06 6.22
CA MET A 1 -4.53 24.44 6.59
C MET A 1 -4.12 23.88 7.96
N THR A 2 -4.80 24.17 9.07
CA THR A 2 -4.45 23.57 10.39
C THR A 2 -4.73 22.07 10.47
N LYS A 3 -5.82 21.58 9.87
CA LYS A 3 -6.16 20.14 9.86
C LYS A 3 -5.13 19.30 9.10
N ASP A 4 -4.69 19.78 7.95
CA ASP A 4 -3.69 19.10 7.10
C ASP A 4 -2.36 18.93 7.84
N LEU A 5 -1.93 19.98 8.55
CA LEU A 5 -0.73 19.95 9.39
C LEU A 5 -0.89 18.95 10.55
N VAL A 6 -2.05 18.91 11.21
CA VAL A 6 -2.30 17.95 12.30
C VAL A 6 -2.22 16.51 11.81
N PHE A 7 -2.83 16.17 10.67
CA PHE A 7 -2.75 14.84 10.10
C PHE A 7 -1.31 14.48 9.70
N LEU A 8 -0.58 15.42 9.11
CA LEU A 8 0.82 15.21 8.74
C LEU A 8 1.70 14.97 9.98
N THR A 9 1.50 15.74 11.05
CA THR A 9 2.21 15.55 12.33
C THR A 9 1.89 14.18 12.93
N LEU A 10 0.62 13.79 13.01
CA LEU A 10 0.22 12.48 13.51
C LEU A 10 0.82 11.34 12.69
N PHE A 11 0.82 11.47 11.35
CA PHE A 11 1.43 10.50 10.46
C PHE A 11 2.93 10.34 10.73
N ILE A 12 3.67 11.45 10.83
CA ILE A 12 5.10 11.42 11.15
C ILE A 12 5.34 10.75 12.51
N ILE A 13 4.56 11.09 13.54
CA ILE A 13 4.69 10.50 14.88
C ILE A 13 4.48 8.98 14.82
N VAL A 14 3.43 8.51 14.12
CA VAL A 14 3.13 7.08 13.99
C VAL A 14 4.24 6.35 13.25
N VAL A 15 4.78 6.93 12.17
CA VAL A 15 5.89 6.35 11.40
C VAL A 15 7.13 6.25 12.28
N VAL A 16 7.53 7.34 12.94
CA VAL A 16 8.70 7.37 13.84
C VAL A 16 8.53 6.39 14.99
N TYR A 17 7.36 6.35 15.62
CA TYR A 17 7.06 5.40 16.69
C TYR A 17 7.23 3.95 16.21
N ASN A 18 6.69 3.60 15.03
CA ASN A 18 6.84 2.25 14.48
C ASN A 18 8.29 1.91 14.14
N ILE A 19 9.06 2.86 13.62
CA ILE A 19 10.49 2.66 13.33
C ILE A 19 11.26 2.42 14.63
N VAL A 20 11.04 3.24 15.66
CA VAL A 20 11.74 3.12 16.95
C VAL A 20 11.35 1.84 17.66
N LYS A 21 10.06 1.48 17.65
CA LYS A 21 9.53 0.24 18.25
C LYS A 21 10.12 -1.01 17.60
N ASN A 22 10.26 -1.00 16.28
CA ASN A 22 10.75 -2.14 15.50
C ASN A 22 12.24 -2.00 15.12
N ARG A 23 12.99 -1.08 15.72
CA ARG A 23 14.38 -0.76 15.33
C ARG A 23 15.31 -1.96 15.35
N ASN A 24 15.09 -2.91 16.25
CA ASN A 24 15.91 -4.12 16.37
C ASN A 24 15.68 -5.05 15.18
N LEU A 25 14.43 -5.20 14.72
CA LEU A 25 14.09 -5.94 13.50
C LEU A 25 14.67 -5.25 12.26
N LEU A 26 14.58 -3.92 12.20
CA LEU A 26 15.14 -3.14 11.08
C LEU A 26 16.68 -3.22 11.00
N LYS A 27 17.37 -3.44 12.12
CA LYS A 27 18.83 -3.64 12.15
C LYS A 27 19.26 -5.01 11.62
N GLU A 28 18.40 -6.02 11.69
CA GLU A 28 18.67 -7.33 11.08
C GLU A 28 18.53 -7.32 9.55
N LEU A 29 17.84 -6.32 8.98
CA LEU A 29 17.74 -6.17 7.54
C LEU A 29 19.01 -5.53 6.96
N THR A 30 19.52 -6.11 5.88
CA THR A 30 20.58 -5.49 5.09
C THR A 30 20.07 -4.19 4.46
N ILE A 31 20.94 -3.20 4.23
CA ILE A 31 20.59 -1.93 3.56
C ILE A 31 19.85 -2.16 2.23
N LEU A 32 20.24 -3.20 1.47
CA LEU A 32 19.57 -3.61 0.24
C LEU A 32 18.13 -4.13 0.46
N GLN A 33 17.88 -4.86 1.57
CA GLN A 33 16.54 -5.34 1.91
C GLN A 33 15.65 -4.20 2.39
N LEU A 34 16.21 -3.22 3.11
CA LEU A 34 15.49 -2.02 3.52
C LEU A 34 15.09 -1.18 2.31
N LEU A 35 16.02 -0.91 1.39
CA LEU A 35 15.74 -0.21 0.14
C LEU A 35 14.75 -0.98 -0.73
N GLY A 36 14.94 -2.29 -0.91
CA GLY A 36 14.03 -3.14 -1.68
C GLY A 36 12.62 -3.17 -1.10
N THR A 37 12.48 -3.16 0.23
CA THR A 37 11.20 -3.05 0.93
C THR A 37 10.52 -1.72 0.62
N GLY A 38 11.25 -0.61 0.73
CA GLY A 38 10.73 0.73 0.42
C GLY A 38 10.27 0.88 -1.03
N VAL A 39 11.08 0.40 -1.98
CA VAL A 39 10.75 0.40 -3.42
C VAL A 39 9.52 -0.48 -3.68
N SER A 40 9.40 -1.64 -3.03
CA SER A 40 8.24 -2.53 -3.20
C SER A 40 6.94 -1.87 -2.71
N TYR A 41 6.98 -1.15 -1.59
CA TYR A 41 5.84 -0.36 -1.13
C TYR A 41 5.45 0.75 -2.12
N LEU A 42 6.42 1.50 -2.62
CA LEU A 42 6.18 2.54 -3.64
C LEU A 42 5.57 1.95 -4.91
N ALA A 43 6.11 0.82 -5.38
CA ALA A 43 5.59 0.12 -6.56
C ALA A 43 4.15 -0.37 -6.33
N ALA A 44 3.83 -0.91 -5.15
CA ALA A 44 2.48 -1.34 -4.83
C ALA A 44 1.48 -0.18 -4.80
N ILE A 45 1.87 0.98 -4.25
CA ILE A 45 1.04 2.20 -4.25
C ILE A 45 0.80 2.67 -5.68
N MET A 46 1.84 2.71 -6.52
CA MET A 46 1.71 3.11 -7.92
C MET A 46 0.82 2.15 -8.70
N LEU A 47 0.98 0.85 -8.49
CA LEU A 47 0.15 -0.17 -9.14
C LEU A 47 -1.30 -0.07 -8.70
N ALA A 48 -1.56 0.17 -7.41
CA ALA A 48 -2.90 0.40 -6.89
C ALA A 48 -3.53 1.66 -7.50
N PHE A 49 -2.78 2.76 -7.56
CA PHE A 49 -3.22 4.01 -8.17
C PHE A 49 -3.60 3.81 -9.64
N VAL A 50 -2.73 3.16 -10.42
CA VAL A 50 -2.99 2.89 -11.84
C VAL A 50 -4.21 1.98 -12.00
N SER A 51 -4.33 0.94 -11.17
CA SER A 51 -5.43 -0.03 -11.23
C SER A 51 -6.77 0.60 -10.88
N ILE A 52 -6.82 1.47 -9.86
CA ILE A 52 -8.05 2.14 -9.45
C ILE A 52 -8.42 3.23 -10.45
N TYR A 53 -7.48 4.10 -10.81
CA TYR A 53 -7.78 5.28 -11.62
C TYR A 53 -7.96 4.95 -13.10
N TYR A 54 -7.06 4.16 -13.69
CA TYR A 54 -7.16 3.77 -15.10
C TYR A 54 -7.97 2.48 -15.25
N GLY A 55 -7.72 1.47 -14.41
CA GLY A 55 -8.46 0.20 -14.49
C GLY A 55 -9.93 0.35 -14.13
N GLY A 56 -10.25 1.02 -13.01
CA GLY A 56 -11.62 1.30 -12.61
C GLY A 56 -12.39 2.11 -13.67
N ASN A 57 -11.76 3.16 -14.21
CA ASN A 57 -12.37 4.00 -15.23
C ASN A 57 -12.55 3.29 -16.58
N TRP A 58 -11.62 2.40 -16.95
CA TRP A 58 -11.74 1.57 -18.15
C TRP A 58 -12.93 0.62 -18.03
N ILE A 59 -13.10 -0.05 -16.88
CA ILE A 59 -14.19 -1.02 -16.67
C ILE A 59 -15.54 -0.29 -16.60
N SER A 60 -15.61 0.88 -15.96
CA SER A 60 -16.84 1.68 -15.95
C SER A 60 -17.25 2.19 -17.33
N GLY A 61 -16.31 2.36 -18.27
CA GLY A 61 -16.61 2.77 -19.65
C GLY A 61 -17.50 1.81 -20.42
N PHE A 62 -17.61 0.54 -19.99
CA PHE A 62 -18.51 -0.47 -20.59
C PHE A 62 -19.92 -0.45 -20.01
N VAL A 63 -20.16 0.37 -18.99
CA VAL A 63 -21.40 0.34 -18.20
C VAL A 63 -22.14 1.67 -18.38
N SER A 64 -23.26 1.64 -19.09
CA SER A 64 -24.11 2.84 -19.29
C SER A 64 -24.94 3.24 -18.05
N ASN A 65 -25.08 2.35 -17.07
CA ASN A 65 -25.90 2.60 -15.88
C ASN A 65 -25.04 3.10 -14.71
N ARG A 66 -25.30 4.34 -14.25
CA ARG A 66 -24.60 4.99 -13.14
C ARG A 66 -24.56 4.17 -11.85
N PHE A 67 -25.61 3.41 -11.53
CA PHE A 67 -25.61 2.57 -10.32
C PHE A 67 -24.64 1.39 -10.43
N LEU A 68 -24.54 0.79 -11.61
CA LEU A 68 -23.60 -0.30 -11.88
C LEU A 68 -22.16 0.24 -11.98
N GLU A 69 -21.97 1.44 -12.52
CA GLU A 69 -20.67 2.12 -12.57
C GLU A 69 -20.06 2.32 -11.17
N VAL A 70 -20.83 2.87 -10.23
CA VAL A 70 -20.37 3.06 -8.84
C VAL A 70 -20.05 1.72 -8.17
N THR A 71 -20.87 0.70 -8.43
CA THR A 71 -20.66 -0.65 -7.88
C THR A 71 -19.36 -1.25 -8.42
N VAL A 72 -19.11 -1.13 -9.71
CA VAL A 72 -17.89 -1.61 -10.37
C VAL A 72 -16.65 -0.92 -9.80
N GLN A 73 -16.68 0.42 -9.66
CA GLN A 73 -15.56 1.15 -9.08
C GLN A 73 -15.27 0.71 -7.64
N PHE A 74 -16.31 0.52 -6.83
CA PHE A 74 -16.16 0.03 -5.45
C PHE A 74 -15.53 -1.38 -5.41
N VAL A 75 -16.01 -2.28 -6.26
CA VAL A 75 -15.45 -3.64 -6.39
C VAL A 75 -14.00 -3.59 -6.85
N THR A 76 -13.64 -2.73 -7.81
CA THR A 76 -12.26 -2.55 -8.26
C THR A 76 -11.37 -2.08 -7.11
N ILE A 77 -11.80 -1.10 -6.33
CA ILE A 77 -11.03 -0.61 -5.17
C ILE A 77 -10.83 -1.74 -4.15
N CYS A 78 -11.89 -2.45 -3.77
CA CYS A 78 -11.79 -3.57 -2.83
C CYS A 78 -10.84 -4.67 -3.35
N PHE A 79 -10.96 -5.02 -4.63
CA PHE A 79 -10.11 -6.04 -5.25
C PHE A 79 -8.65 -5.60 -5.29
N THR A 80 -8.36 -4.36 -5.68
CA THR A 80 -7.01 -3.81 -5.70
C THR A 80 -6.39 -3.78 -4.31
N LEU A 81 -7.14 -3.32 -3.29
CA LEU A 81 -6.65 -3.29 -1.92
C LEU A 81 -6.37 -4.70 -1.38
N MET A 82 -7.26 -5.66 -1.66
CA MET A 82 -7.05 -7.06 -1.27
C MET A 82 -5.82 -7.64 -1.98
N PHE A 83 -5.69 -7.42 -3.28
CA PHE A 83 -4.56 -7.88 -4.07
C PHE A 83 -3.23 -7.30 -3.55
N CYS A 84 -3.17 -5.98 -3.31
CA CYS A 84 -2.01 -5.34 -2.71
C CYS A 84 -1.71 -5.88 -1.31
N GLY A 85 -2.76 -6.11 -0.50
CA GLY A 85 -2.68 -6.68 0.84
C GLY A 85 -2.14 -8.12 0.87
N TYR A 86 -2.32 -8.91 -0.20
CA TYR A 86 -1.73 -10.24 -0.30
C TYR A 86 -0.34 -10.25 -0.94
N ILE A 87 -0.16 -9.52 -2.05
CA ILE A 87 1.06 -9.56 -2.85
C ILE A 87 2.23 -8.92 -2.10
N LEU A 88 1.99 -7.80 -1.41
CA LEU A 88 3.05 -7.02 -0.80
C LEU A 88 3.68 -7.77 0.39
N PRO A 89 2.92 -8.32 1.36
CA PRO A 89 3.52 -9.13 2.42
C PRO A 89 4.21 -10.39 1.91
N PHE A 90 3.70 -11.00 0.83
CA PHE A 90 4.33 -12.15 0.20
C PHE A 90 5.70 -11.79 -0.40
N LEU A 91 5.77 -10.69 -1.15
CA LEU A 91 7.02 -10.19 -1.73
C LEU A 91 8.00 -9.77 -0.63
N LEU A 92 7.53 -9.03 0.37
CA LEU A 92 8.36 -8.61 1.50
C LEU A 92 8.92 -9.81 2.25
N LYS A 93 8.10 -10.82 2.56
CA LYS A 93 8.58 -12.06 3.21
C LYS A 93 9.68 -12.73 2.40
N LYS A 94 9.54 -12.76 1.06
CA LYS A 94 10.54 -13.35 0.17
C LYS A 94 11.82 -12.52 0.11
N MET A 95 11.72 -11.19 0.08
CA MET A 95 12.87 -10.28 0.01
C MET A 95 13.63 -10.18 1.34
N THR A 96 12.91 -10.24 2.46
CA THR A 96 13.49 -10.12 3.80
C THR A 96 13.73 -11.48 4.44
N ASN A 97 13.70 -12.60 3.69
CA ASN A 97 13.88 -13.96 4.21
C ASN A 97 13.03 -14.30 5.45
N GLY A 98 11.84 -13.70 5.57
CA GLY A 98 10.95 -13.90 6.72
C GLY A 98 11.31 -13.14 8.00
N VAL A 99 12.29 -12.24 7.99
CA VAL A 99 12.67 -11.40 9.16
C VAL A 99 11.56 -10.43 9.55
N LEU A 100 10.79 -9.92 8.57
CA LEU A 100 9.62 -9.10 8.86
C LEU A 100 8.46 -9.98 9.38
N PRO A 101 7.90 -9.68 10.56
CA PRO A 101 6.80 -10.46 11.12
C PRO A 101 5.57 -10.38 10.22
N LYS A 102 4.88 -11.51 10.10
CA LYS A 102 3.61 -11.64 9.36
C LYS A 102 2.59 -10.74 10.06
N SER A 103 2.24 -9.62 9.41
CA SER A 103 1.15 -8.73 9.84
C SER A 103 -0.18 -9.38 9.50
#